data_AF-A0A9N9K153-F1
#
_entry.id   AF-A0A9N9K153-F1
#
_cell.length_a   1.000
_cell.length_b   1.000
_cell.length_c   1.000
_cell.angle_alpha   90.00
_cell.angle_beta   90.00
_cell.angle_gamma   90.00
#
_symmetry.space_group_name_H-M   'P 1'
#
loop_
_entity.id
_entity.type
_entity.pdbx_description
1 polymer ?
#
loop_
_entity_poly.entity_id
_entity_poly.type
_entity_poly.pdbx_seq_one_letter_code
_entity_poly.pdbx_strand_id
1 'polypeptide(L)' 'IILKCDSSQGLIDFVFPELQVRYQNAAYLIERAILAPKNKEVDTLNSEVLFQFSSEETTYYSADSIDQNSEIYN' A
#
# COMPACT_ATOMS: atom_id res chain seq x y z
N ILE A 1 -5.19 -16.71 15.06
CA ILE A 1 -5.45 -17.50 13.83
C ILE A 1 -4.13 -17.54 13.06
N ILE A 2 -3.59 -18.72 12.76
CA ILE A 2 -2.42 -18.86 11.88
C ILE A 2 -2.98 -19.22 10.51
N LEU A 3 -2.73 -18.38 9.52
CA LEU A 3 -3.15 -18.62 8.16
C LEU A 3 -2.00 -19.29 7.44
N LYS A 4 -2.25 -20.49 6.93
CA LYS A 4 -1.33 -21.12 6.00
C LYS A 4 -1.70 -20.61 4.62
N CYS A 5 -0.97 -19.60 4.15
CA CYS A 5 -1.08 -19.12 2.79
C CYS A 5 0.22 -19.45 2.06
N ASP A 6 0.12 -20.13 0.93
CA ASP A 6 1.28 -20.63 0.18
C ASP A 6 1.77 -19.62 -0.87
N SER A 7 1.16 -18.43 -0.95
CA SER A 7 1.53 -17.36 -1.88
C SER A 7 1.23 -15.97 -1.32
N SER A 8 1.99 -14.95 -1.77
CA SER A 8 1.74 -13.55 -1.40
C SER A 8 0.33 -13.09 -1.79
N GLN A 9 -0.14 -13.47 -2.98
CA GLN A 9 -1.49 -13.10 -3.46
C GLN A 9 -2.59 -13.63 -2.54
N GLY A 10 -2.52 -14.89 -2.12
CA GLY A 10 -3.55 -15.44 -1.23
C GLY A 10 -3.57 -14.77 0.15
N LEU A 11 -2.43 -14.25 0.62
CA LEU A 11 -2.37 -13.48 1.86
C LEU A 11 -3.01 -12.10 1.67
N ILE A 12 -2.73 -11.45 0.53
CA ILE A 12 -3.36 -10.18 0.16
C ILE A 12 -4.87 -10.34 0.05
N ASP A 13 -5.37 -11.36 -0.67
CA ASP A 13 -6.80 -11.62 -0.84
C ASP A 13 -7.50 -11.91 0.49
N PHE A 14 -6.81 -12.57 1.42
CA PHE A 14 -7.34 -12.85 2.75
C PHE A 14 -7.48 -11.58 3.59
N VAL A 15 -6.44 -10.73 3.61
CA VAL A 15 -6.44 -9.51 4.44
C VAL A 15 -7.28 -8.42 3.80
N PHE A 16 -7.23 -8.30 2.47
CA PHE A 16 -7.91 -7.30 1.65
C PHE A 16 -8.92 -7.93 0.67
N PRO A 17 -10.02 -8.53 1.15
CA PRO A 17 -11.04 -9.10 0.28
C PRO A 17 -11.71 -8.04 -0.59
N GLU A 18 -11.84 -8.32 -1.90
CA GLU A 18 -12.43 -7.41 -2.89
C GLU A 18 -11.71 -6.05 -2.96
N LEU A 19 -10.38 -6.04 -2.84
CA LEU A 19 -9.56 -4.82 -2.85
C LEU A 19 -9.93 -3.87 -4.01
N GLN A 20 -10.12 -4.40 -5.22
CA GLN A 20 -10.51 -3.63 -6.41
C GLN A 20 -11.82 -2.86 -6.29
N VAL A 21 -12.75 -3.36 -5.47
CA VAL A 21 -14.06 -2.72 -5.26
C VAL A 21 -14.00 -1.75 -4.09
N ARG A 22 -13.16 -2.03 -3.09
CA ARG A 22 -13.16 -1.34 -1.80
C ARG A 22 -12.02 -0.34 -1.60
N TYR A 23 -11.08 -0.22 -2.54
CA TYR A 23 -9.89 0.63 -2.38
C TYR A 23 -10.21 2.11 -2.14
N GLN A 24 -11.35 2.61 -2.59
CA GLN A 24 -11.78 4.00 -2.33
C GLN A 24 -12.32 4.21 -0.91
N ASN A 25 -12.57 3.14 -0.15
CA ASN A 25 -13.02 3.23 1.23
C ASN A 25 -11.80 3.30 2.16
N ALA A 26 -11.51 4.51 2.64
CA ALA A 26 -10.39 4.74 3.56
C ALA A 26 -10.50 3.90 4.84
N ALA A 27 -11.70 3.79 5.45
CA ALA A 27 -11.90 3.00 6.67
C ALA A 27 -11.56 1.51 6.44
N TYR A 28 -11.92 0.98 5.27
CA TYR A 28 -11.56 -0.38 4.89
C TYR A 28 -10.05 -0.60 4.83
N LEU A 29 -9.28 0.34 4.26
CA LEU A 29 -7.83 0.22 4.13
C LEU A 29 -7.09 0.37 5.46
N ILE A 30 -7.48 1.34 6.31
CA ILE A 30 -6.76 1.63 7.56
C ILE A 30 -6.93 0.55 8.64
N GLU A 31 -8.00 -0.24 8.59
CA GLU A 31 -8.27 -1.31 9.56
C GLU A 31 -7.46 -2.59 9.30
N ARG A 32 -6.68 -2.64 8.21
CA ARG A 32 -6.03 -3.84 7.70
C ARG A 32 -4.53 -3.60 7.54
N ALA A 33 -3.72 -4.57 7.98
CA ALA A 33 -2.27 -4.52 7.86
C ALA A 33 -1.69 -5.91 7.65
N ILE A 34 -0.67 -5.99 6.80
CA ILE A 34 0.20 -7.16 6.68
C ILE A 34 1.55 -6.77 7.27
N LEU A 35 2.00 -7.50 8.30
CA LEU A 35 3.28 -7.26 8.96
C LEU A 35 4.28 -8.31 8.51
N ALA A 36 5.45 -7.86 8.07
CA ALA A 36 6.57 -8.73 7.74
C ALA A 36 7.80 -8.37 8.60
N PRO A 37 8.68 -9.34 8.92
CA PRO A 37 9.82 -9.10 9.78
C PRO A 37 10.91 -8.25 9.12
N LYS A 38 10.97 -8.20 7.77
CA LYS A 38 11.96 -7.40 7.02
C LYS A 38 11.29 -6.44 6.04
N ASN A 39 11.89 -5.26 5.89
CA ASN A 39 11.41 -4.26 4.93
C ASN A 39 11.36 -4.76 3.50
N LYS A 40 12.34 -5.56 3.05
CA LYS A 40 12.32 -6.14 1.69
C LYS A 40 11.03 -6.92 1.38
N GLU A 41 10.51 -7.63 2.39
CA GLU A 41 9.27 -8.41 2.25
C GLU A 41 8.06 -7.47 2.24
N VAL A 42 8.07 -6.43 3.08
CA VAL A 42 7.08 -5.33 3.07
C VAL A 42 7.04 -4.64 1.71
N ASP A 43 8.19 -4.28 1.13
CA ASP A 43 8.28 -3.59 -0.15
C ASP A 43 7.69 -4.43 -1.29
N THR A 44 7.95 -5.74 -1.25
CA THR A 44 7.40 -6.69 -2.23
C THR A 44 5.87 -6.75 -2.13
N LEU A 45 5.34 -6.92 -0.92
CA LEU A 45 3.89 -6.99 -0.68
C LEU A 45 3.18 -5.67 -1.01
N ASN A 46 3.75 -4.54 -0.60
CA ASN A 46 3.21 -3.22 -0.90
C ASN A 46 3.16 -2.99 -2.41
N SER A 47 4.20 -3.38 -3.15
CA SER A 47 4.22 -3.29 -4.61
C SER A 47 3.11 -4.15 -5.23
N GLU A 48 2.96 -5.41 -4.78
CA GLU A 48 1.91 -6.31 -5.26
C GLU A 48 0.51 -5.76 -5.00
N VAL A 49 0.24 -5.20 -3.81
CA VAL A 49 -1.04 -4.54 -3.49
C VAL A 49 -1.26 -3.32 -4.39
N LEU A 50 -0.23 -2.48 -4.58
CA LEU A 50 -0.31 -1.29 -5.41
C LEU A 50 -0.60 -1.63 -6.88
N PHE A 51 0.05 -2.66 -7.43
CA PHE A 51 -0.17 -3.12 -8.82
C PHE A 51 -1.59 -3.61 -9.09
N GLN A 52 -2.35 -3.97 -8.05
CA GLN A 52 -3.73 -4.33 -8.25
C GLN A 52 -4.58 -3.10 -8.60
N PHE A 53 -4.24 -1.90 -8.12
CA PHE A 53 -5.05 -0.72 -8.43
C PHE A 53 -4.90 -0.32 -9.91
N SER A 54 -6.03 -0.18 -10.60
CA SER A 54 -6.05 0.23 -12.02
C SER A 54 -5.78 1.72 -12.24
N SER A 55 -5.41 2.46 -11.20
CA SER A 55 -5.15 3.91 -11.23
C SER A 55 -3.69 4.21 -11.55
N GLU A 56 -3.42 5.46 -11.91
CA GLU A 56 -2.04 5.95 -12.09
C GLU A 56 -1.28 5.93 -10.75
N GLU A 57 -0.06 5.41 -10.76
CA GLU A 57 0.84 5.45 -9.61
C GLU A 57 1.41 6.86 -9.46
N THR A 58 1.39 7.40 -8.24
CA THR A 58 2.00 8.70 -7.92
C THR A 58 2.95 8.56 -6.75
N THR A 59 4.19 9.02 -6.93
CA THR A 59 5.16 9.13 -5.85
C THR A 59 4.97 10.46 -5.12
N TYR A 60 4.73 10.40 -3.81
CA TYR A 60 4.67 11.58 -2.94
C TYR A 60 5.98 11.72 -2.17
N TYR A 61 6.57 12.91 -2.21
CA TYR A 61 7.75 13.25 -1.42
C TYR A 61 7.36 13.61 0.01
N SER A 62 8.20 13.26 0.99
CA SER A 62 7.94 13.62 2.39
C SER A 62 7.97 15.14 2.55
N ALA A 63 7.18 15.68 3.46
CA ALA A 63 7.17 17.12 3.75
C ALA A 63 8.57 17.66 4.11
N ASP A 64 9.41 16.83 4.75
CA ASP A 64 10.79 17.18 5.11
C ASP A 64 11.75 17.23 3.91
N SER A 65 11.39 16.61 2.79
CA SER A 65 12.15 16.62 1.52
C SER A 65 11.66 17.67 0.53
N ILE A 66 10.50 18.29 0.79
CA ILE A 66 10.04 19.47 0.10
C ILE A 66 10.85 20.63 0.67
N ASP A 67 11.97 20.95 0.02
CA ASP A 67 12.75 22.13 0.36
C ASP A 67 11.80 23.35 0.38
N GLN A 68 11.80 24.10 1.48
CA GLN A 68 10.95 25.29 1.67
C GLN A 68 11.28 26.43 0.68
N ASN A 69 12.12 26.18 -0.32
CA ASN A 69 12.47 27.10 -1.40
C ASN A 69 11.47 27.10 -2.57
N SER A 70 10.28 26.50 -2.43
CA SER A 70 9.21 26.61 -3.42
C SER A 70 8.25 27.78 -3.20
N GLU A 71 8.62 28.79 -2.39
CA GLU A 71 8.04 30.15 -2.45
C GLU A 71 8.60 30.97 -3.64
N ILE A 72 8.79 30.33 -4.80
CA ILE A 72 9.04 31.03 -6.06
C ILE A 72 8.12 30.45 -7.14
N TYR A 73 6.83 30.71 -7.02
CA TYR A 73 5.94 30.84 -8.18
C TYR A 73 4.90 31.95 -7.88
N ASN A 74 5.25 33.16 -8.34
CA ASN A 74 4.46 34.37 -8.60
C ASN A 74 3.21 34.65 -7.76
#